data_AF-A0A7C3S471-F1
#
_entry.id   AF-A0A7C3S471-F1
#
_cell.length_a   1.000
_cell.length_b   1.000
_cell.length_c   1.000
_cell.angle_alpha   90.00
_cell.angle_beta   90.00
_cell.angle_gamma   90.00
#
_symmetry.space_group_name_H-M   'P 1'
#
loop_
_entity.id
_entity.type
_entity.pdbx_description
1 polymer ?
#
loop_
_entity_poly.entity_id
_entity_poly.type
_entity_poly.pdbx_seq_one_letter_code
_entity_poly.pdbx_strand_id
1 'polypeptide(L)'
;MAQVSTRWTAERLMEAVKKLTPEEFRRFWEQLSAWRAEQEQKFLRIIRENSQLPPKKQRRFNQLRRKLRDETISEREYEELLSLWQEVERRNVERLKALIELAKLRGVSVQELMRQLGIGENTDVF
;
A
#
# COMPACT_ATOMS: atom_id res chain seq x y z
N MET A 1 -11.55 30.41 -31.81
CA MET A 1 -10.28 29.95 -31.20
C MET A 1 -10.57 28.67 -30.41
N ALA A 2 -10.40 27.50 -31.02
CA ALA A 2 -10.66 26.22 -30.36
C ALA A 2 -9.51 25.90 -29.40
N GLN A 3 -9.82 25.72 -28.12
CA GLN A 3 -8.87 25.32 -27.10
C GLN A 3 -8.52 23.86 -27.34
N VAL A 4 -7.33 23.60 -27.89
CA VAL A 4 -6.83 22.24 -28.09
C VAL A 4 -6.55 21.64 -26.71
N SER A 5 -7.51 20.89 -26.17
CA SER A 5 -7.32 19.99 -25.03
C SER A 5 -6.24 19.00 -25.38
N THR A 6 -5.01 19.36 -25.05
CA THR A 6 -3.85 18.56 -25.38
C THR A 6 -3.76 17.42 -24.39
N ARG A 7 -4.11 16.21 -24.85
CA ARG A 7 -3.83 14.98 -24.10
C ARG A 7 -2.30 14.80 -24.06
N TRP A 8 -1.72 14.88 -22.87
CA TRP A 8 -0.30 14.57 -22.66
C TRP A 8 -0.06 13.08 -22.84
N THR A 9 0.96 12.71 -23.62
CA THR A 9 1.45 11.33 -23.76
C THR A 9 2.92 11.26 -23.35
N ALA A 10 3.42 10.06 -23.04
CA ALA A 10 4.82 9.87 -22.67
C ALA A 10 5.76 10.33 -23.80
N GLU A 11 5.40 10.04 -25.05
CA GLU A 11 6.15 10.44 -26.25
C GLU A 11 6.22 11.95 -26.37
N ARG A 12 5.10 12.66 -26.14
CA ARG A 12 5.07 14.12 -26.20
C ARG A 12 5.86 14.77 -25.06
N LEU A 13 5.82 14.21 -23.86
CA LEU A 13 6.64 14.67 -22.74
C LEU A 13 8.13 14.48 -23.05
N MET A 14 8.49 13.36 -23.67
CA MET A 14 9.86 13.07 -24.07
C MET A 14 10.41 14.10 -25.07
N GLU A 15 9.58 14.59 -26.01
CA GLU A 15 9.99 15.67 -26.93
C GLU A 15 10.29 17.00 -26.21
N ALA A 16 9.67 17.26 -25.07
CA ALA A 16 10.03 18.41 -24.23
C ALA A 16 11.33 18.15 -23.46
N VAL A 17 11.50 16.96 -22.88
CA VAL A 17 12.70 16.56 -22.15
C VAL A 17 13.95 16.62 -23.03
N LYS A 18 13.86 16.21 -24.30
CA LYS A 18 14.95 16.29 -25.29
C LYS A 18 15.44 17.72 -25.58
N LYS A 19 14.63 18.75 -25.29
CA LYS A 19 14.95 20.16 -25.54
C LYS A 19 15.57 20.85 -24.33
N LEU A 20 15.65 20.18 -23.19
CA LEU A 20 16.22 20.73 -21.97
C LEU A 20 17.74 20.90 -22.10
N THR A 21 18.27 21.96 -21.50
CA THR A 21 19.71 22.09 -21.25
C THR A 21 20.17 21.00 -20.28
N PRO A 22 21.48 20.68 -20.21
CA PRO A 22 22.01 19.74 -19.23
C PRO A 22 21.63 20.08 -17.78
N GLU A 23 21.61 21.37 -17.42
CA GLU A 23 21.24 21.86 -16.10
C GLU A 23 19.75 21.62 -15.80
N GLU A 24 18.86 21.93 -16.76
CA GLU A 24 17.43 21.72 -16.61
C GLU A 24 17.07 20.23 -16.57
N PHE A 25 17.75 19.40 -17.37
CA PHE A 25 17.59 17.96 -17.34
C PHE A 25 17.95 17.39 -15.97
N ARG A 26 19.09 17.80 -15.39
CA ARG A 26 19.48 17.38 -14.03
C ARG A 26 18.41 17.75 -13.00
N ARG A 27 17.93 19.00 -13.01
CA ARG A 27 16.86 19.46 -12.09
C ARG A 27 15.55 18.69 -12.27
N PHE A 28 15.16 18.43 -13.52
CA PHE A 28 13.97 17.64 -13.84
C PHE A 28 14.10 16.23 -13.28
N TRP A 29 15.25 15.58 -13.49
CA TRP A 29 15.51 14.23 -12.99
C TRP A 29 15.49 14.17 -11.46
N GLU A 30 16.11 15.13 -10.79
CA GLU A 30 16.08 15.25 -9.32
C GLU A 30 14.64 15.35 -8.80
N GLN A 31 13.84 16.26 -9.36
CA GLN A 31 12.44 16.42 -8.96
C GLN A 31 11.59 15.17 -9.22
N LEU A 32 11.74 14.56 -10.40
CA LEU A 32 11.02 13.34 -10.75
C LEU A 32 11.40 12.17 -9.82
N SER A 33 12.68 12.02 -9.51
CA SER A 33 13.18 10.98 -8.61
C SER A 33 12.69 11.20 -7.17
N ALA A 34 12.69 12.44 -6.68
CA ALA A 34 12.18 12.80 -5.36
C ALA A 34 10.68 12.52 -5.26
N TRP A 35 9.90 12.93 -6.26
CA TRP A 35 8.47 12.62 -6.33
C TRP A 35 8.21 11.11 -6.32
N ARG A 36 8.97 10.33 -7.11
CA ARG A 36 8.83 8.87 -7.16
C ARG A 36 9.12 8.24 -5.79
N ALA A 37 10.20 8.67 -5.13
CA ALA A 37 10.56 8.20 -3.80
C ALA A 37 9.48 8.54 -2.76
N GLU A 38 8.89 9.73 -2.83
CA GLU A 38 7.78 10.13 -1.96
C GLU A 38 6.54 9.24 -2.15
N GLN A 39 6.15 8.97 -3.41
CA GLN A 39 5.02 8.06 -3.69
C GLN A 39 5.29 6.65 -3.17
N GLU A 40 6.51 6.15 -3.34
CA GLU A 40 6.90 4.85 -2.83
C GLU A 40 6.82 4.78 -1.30
N GLN A 41 7.36 5.77 -0.59
CA GLN A 41 7.28 5.84 0.87
C GLN A 41 5.84 5.93 1.38
N LYS A 42 4.98 6.68 0.68
CA LYS A 42 3.55 6.75 0.99
C LYS A 42 2.89 5.38 0.96
N PHE A 43 3.08 4.60 -0.11
CA PHE A 43 2.47 3.28 -0.21
C PHE A 43 3.06 2.28 0.79
N LEU A 44 4.38 2.32 1.01
CA LEU A 44 5.03 1.50 2.03
C LEU A 44 4.46 1.77 3.43
N ARG A 45 4.21 3.04 3.78
CA ARG A 45 3.57 3.42 5.03
C ARG A 45 2.16 2.84 5.15
N ILE A 46 1.33 3.00 4.11
CA ILE A 46 -0.04 2.46 4.09
C ILE A 46 -0.03 0.94 4.27
N ILE A 47 0.88 0.23 3.57
CA ILE A 47 1.03 -1.23 3.70
C ILE A 47 1.34 -1.60 5.16
N ARG A 48 2.32 -0.93 5.79
CA ARG A 48 2.72 -1.21 7.19
C ARG A 48 1.60 -0.94 8.18
N GLU A 49 0.94 0.21 8.08
CA GLU A 49 -0.15 0.62 8.99
C GLU A 49 -1.39 -0.29 8.92
N ASN A 50 -1.57 -0.97 7.78
CA ASN A 50 -2.70 -1.87 7.53
C ASN A 50 -2.29 -3.35 7.55
N SER A 51 -1.07 -3.68 7.98
CA SER A 51 -0.63 -5.08 8.12
C SER A 51 -1.07 -5.72 9.43
N GLN A 52 -1.48 -4.93 10.42
CA GLN A 52 -1.95 -5.40 11.72
C GLN A 52 -2.94 -4.41 12.34
N LEU A 53 -3.69 -4.86 13.33
CA LEU A 53 -4.45 -3.96 14.19
C LEU A 53 -3.49 -3.16 15.11
N PRO A 54 -3.93 -2.01 15.64
CA PRO A 54 -3.20 -1.32 16.71
C PRO A 54 -2.85 -2.29 17.86
N PRO A 55 -1.69 -2.16 18.53
CA PRO A 55 -1.15 -3.20 19.42
C PRO A 55 -2.09 -3.69 20.54
N LYS A 56 -2.98 -2.83 21.06
CA LYS A 56 -3.99 -3.21 22.04
C LYS A 56 -5.10 -4.07 21.41
N LYS A 57 -5.63 -3.62 20.27
CA LYS A 57 -6.65 -4.35 19.50
C LYS A 57 -6.11 -5.68 18.97
N GLN A 58 -4.86 -5.72 18.48
CA GLN A 58 -4.23 -6.96 18.02
C GLN A 58 -4.12 -7.98 19.14
N ARG A 59 -3.68 -7.56 20.35
CA ARG A 59 -3.64 -8.43 21.53
C ARG A 59 -5.02 -8.96 21.90
N ARG A 60 -6.03 -8.09 21.91
CA ARG A 60 -7.41 -8.48 22.21
C ARG A 60 -7.98 -9.44 21.16
N PHE A 61 -7.76 -9.16 19.87
CA PHE A 61 -8.14 -10.03 18.77
C PHE A 61 -7.53 -11.42 18.90
N ASN A 62 -6.22 -11.50 19.19
CA ASN A 62 -5.53 -12.78 19.38
C ASN A 62 -6.05 -13.54 20.61
N GLN A 63 -6.36 -12.86 21.71
CA GLN A 63 -6.97 -13.48 22.90
C GLN A 63 -8.36 -14.05 22.59
N LEU A 64 -9.20 -13.29 21.90
CA LEU A 64 -10.55 -13.71 21.52
C LEU A 64 -10.52 -14.88 20.54
N ARG A 65 -9.61 -14.88 19.55
CA ARG A 65 -9.39 -16.02 18.66
C ARG A 65 -8.99 -17.29 19.41
N ARG A 66 -8.17 -17.17 20.47
CA ARG A 66 -7.81 -18.30 21.33
C ARG A 66 -9.03 -18.82 22.09
N LYS A 67 -9.78 -17.94 22.75
CA LYS A 67 -11.03 -18.32 23.44
C LYS A 67 -12.05 -18.98 22.52
N LEU A 68 -12.18 -18.51 21.28
CA LEU A 68 -13.06 -19.12 20.28
C LEU A 68 -12.62 -20.55 19.96
N ARG A 69 -11.32 -20.76 19.72
CA ARG A 69 -10.75 -22.10 19.46
C ARG A 69 -10.88 -23.04 20.65
N ASP A 70 -10.75 -22.51 21.86
CA ASP A 70 -10.84 -23.28 23.10
C ASP A 70 -12.30 -23.44 23.58
N GLU A 71 -13.29 -22.96 22.79
CA GLU A 71 -14.73 -22.99 23.07
C GLU A 71 -15.15 -22.30 24.38
N THR A 72 -14.30 -21.39 24.91
CA THR A 72 -14.55 -20.65 26.16
C THR A 72 -15.02 -19.20 25.93
N ILE A 73 -15.35 -18.85 24.69
CA ILE A 73 -15.75 -17.48 24.34
C ILE A 73 -17.20 -17.23 24.79
N SER A 74 -17.44 -16.11 25.48
CA SER A 74 -18.82 -15.69 25.78
C SER A 74 -19.46 -15.02 24.56
N GLU A 75 -20.79 -14.94 24.54
CA GLU A 75 -21.54 -14.29 23.46
C GLU A 75 -21.08 -12.84 23.20
N ARG A 76 -20.91 -12.06 24.27
CA ARG A 76 -20.39 -10.68 24.20
C ARG A 76 -18.97 -10.63 23.61
N GLU A 77 -18.13 -11.58 23.96
CA GLU A 77 -16.76 -11.67 23.44
C GLU A 77 -16.74 -12.10 21.98
N TYR A 78 -17.70 -12.91 21.55
CA TYR A 78 -17.88 -13.30 20.16
C TYR A 78 -18.31 -12.11 19.30
N GLU A 79 -19.26 -11.29 19.77
CA GLU A 79 -19.62 -10.04 19.10
C GLU A 79 -18.44 -9.07 18.96
N GLU A 80 -17.62 -8.93 20.01
CA GLU A 80 -16.39 -8.14 19.97
C GLU A 80 -15.41 -8.69 18.92
N LEU A 81 -15.26 -10.02 18.86
CA LEU A 81 -14.40 -10.68 17.87
C LEU A 81 -14.89 -10.39 16.43
N LEU A 82 -16.20 -10.47 16.17
CA LEU A 82 -16.78 -10.12 14.86
C LEU A 82 -16.47 -8.67 14.47
N SER A 83 -16.60 -7.73 15.39
CA SER A 83 -16.26 -6.31 15.13
C SER A 83 -14.79 -6.13 14.75
N LEU A 84 -13.89 -6.83 15.45
CA LEU A 84 -12.45 -6.80 15.14
C LEU A 84 -12.14 -7.45 13.79
N TRP A 85 -12.81 -8.55 13.42
CA TRP A 85 -12.69 -9.17 12.09
C TRP A 85 -13.06 -8.19 10.97
N GLN A 86 -14.17 -7.46 11.12
CA GLN A 86 -14.56 -6.45 10.14
C GLN A 86 -13.50 -5.32 10.02
N GLU A 87 -12.84 -4.95 11.12
CA GLU A 87 -11.73 -3.98 11.07
C GLU A 87 -10.51 -4.55 10.34
N VAL A 88 -10.17 -5.81 10.57
CA VAL A 88 -9.12 -6.53 9.85
C VAL A 88 -9.40 -6.54 8.34
N GLU A 89 -10.62 -6.89 7.93
CA GLU A 89 -11.01 -6.92 6.52
C GLU A 89 -10.87 -5.55 5.85
N ARG A 90 -11.35 -4.49 6.50
CA ARG A 90 -11.20 -3.11 5.98
C ARG A 90 -9.73 -2.74 5.80
N ARG A 91 -8.87 -3.08 6.76
CA ARG A 91 -7.42 -2.83 6.67
C ARG A 91 -6.80 -3.63 5.53
N ASN A 92 -7.18 -4.89 5.36
CA ASN A 92 -6.69 -5.73 4.27
C ASN A 92 -7.04 -5.17 2.89
N VAL A 93 -8.24 -4.60 2.72
CA VAL A 93 -8.63 -3.92 1.48
C VAL A 93 -7.70 -2.73 1.20
N GLU A 94 -7.45 -1.88 2.19
CA GLU A 94 -6.55 -0.72 2.02
C GLU A 94 -5.10 -1.15 1.76
N ARG A 95 -4.64 -2.20 2.43
CA ARG A 95 -3.32 -2.79 2.19
C ARG A 95 -3.18 -3.34 0.77
N LEU A 96 -4.19 -4.05 0.27
CA LEU A 96 -4.18 -4.62 -1.07
C LEU A 96 -4.14 -3.52 -2.14
N LYS A 97 -4.95 -2.45 -1.97
CA LYS A 97 -4.90 -1.27 -2.86
C LYS A 97 -3.49 -0.67 -2.91
N ALA A 98 -2.86 -0.48 -1.75
CA ALA A 98 -1.51 0.07 -1.70
C ALA A 98 -0.44 -0.85 -2.31
N LEU A 99 -0.56 -2.16 -2.14
CA LEU A 99 0.30 -3.14 -2.81
C LEU A 99 0.16 -3.07 -4.33
N ILE A 100 -1.06 -2.96 -4.85
CA ILE A 100 -1.32 -2.82 -6.30
C ILE A 100 -0.66 -1.54 -6.84
N GLU A 101 -0.84 -0.41 -6.17
CA GLU A 101 -0.26 0.86 -6.62
C GLU A 101 1.26 0.88 -6.53
N LEU A 102 1.85 0.32 -5.47
CA LEU A 102 3.31 0.19 -5.37
C LEU A 102 3.89 -0.76 -6.42
N ALA A 103 3.18 -1.85 -6.73
CA ALA A 103 3.60 -2.80 -7.77
C ALA A 103 3.62 -2.13 -9.15
N LYS A 104 2.59 -1.35 -9.47
CA LYS A 104 2.55 -0.50 -10.68
C LYS A 104 3.72 0.49 -10.71
N LEU A 105 3.97 1.20 -9.60
CA LEU A 105 5.05 2.19 -9.51
C LEU A 105 6.45 1.58 -9.71
N ARG A 106 6.64 0.34 -9.26
CA ARG A 106 7.89 -0.43 -9.44
C ARG A 106 7.96 -1.19 -10.75
N GLY A 107 6.86 -1.33 -11.49
CA GLY A 107 6.80 -2.11 -12.73
C GLY A 107 6.93 -3.63 -12.49
N VAL A 108 6.43 -4.13 -11.36
CA VAL A 108 6.47 -5.56 -11.00
C VAL A 108 5.06 -6.09 -10.70
N SER A 109 4.89 -7.41 -10.62
CA SER A 109 3.62 -8.00 -10.17
C SER A 109 3.42 -7.79 -8.66
N VAL A 110 2.17 -7.92 -8.19
CA VAL A 110 1.88 -7.86 -6.75
C VAL A 110 2.58 -9.01 -6.01
N GLN A 111 2.61 -10.22 -6.57
CA GLN A 111 3.32 -11.34 -5.95
C GLN A 111 4.83 -11.09 -5.83
N GLU A 112 5.44 -10.54 -6.89
CA GLU A 112 6.85 -10.16 -6.88
C GLU A 112 7.13 -9.11 -5.81
N LEU A 113 6.30 -8.06 -5.75
CA LEU A 113 6.41 -7.02 -4.73
C LEU A 113 6.30 -7.61 -3.32
N MET A 114 5.31 -8.48 -3.09
CA MET A 114 5.13 -9.12 -1.79
C MET A 114 6.39 -9.90 -1.38
N ARG A 115 6.99 -10.67 -2.29
CA ARG A 115 8.27 -11.36 -2.04
C ARG A 115 9.41 -10.38 -1.71
N GLN A 116 9.55 -9.30 -2.47
CA GLN A 116 10.56 -8.26 -2.21
C GLN A 116 10.39 -7.57 -0.86
N LEU A 117 9.15 -7.47 -0.37
CA LEU A 117 8.84 -6.88 0.93
C LEU A 117 8.86 -7.90 2.08
N GLY A 118 9.15 -9.18 1.80
CA GLY A 118 9.09 -10.27 2.80
C GLY A 118 7.65 -10.58 3.28
N ILE A 119 6.65 -10.22 2.47
CA ILE A 119 5.24 -10.46 2.75
C ILE A 119 4.87 -11.83 2.18
N GLY A 120 4.55 -12.80 3.04
CA GLY A 120 4.14 -14.16 2.65
C GLY A 120 5.06 -15.29 3.14
N GLU A 121 6.28 -14.97 3.59
CA GLU A 121 7.18 -15.94 4.24
C GLU A 121 6.99 -16.01 5.77
N ASN A 122 6.42 -14.96 6.37
CA ASN A 122 5.94 -14.95 7.75
C ASN A 122 4.41 -15.01 7.77
N THR A 123 3.88 -16.06 8.38
CA THR A 123 2.46 -16.38 8.53
C THR A 123 1.66 -15.43 9.43
N ASP A 124 2.25 -14.32 9.87
CA ASP A 124 1.65 -13.38 10.83
C ASP A 124 1.37 -12.01 10.17
N VAL A 125 0.65 -12.02 9.06
CA VAL A 125 -0.03 -10.82 8.57
C VAL A 125 -1.52 -11.14 8.40
N PHE A 126 -2.23 -11.04 9.53
CA PHE A 126 -3.61 -11.49 9.84
C PHE A 126 -3.87 -13.00 9.81
#